data_AF-A0AAW9LU92-F1
#
_entry.id   AF-A0AAW9LU92-F1
#
_cell.length_a   1.000
_cell.length_b   1.000
_cell.length_c   1.000
_cell.angle_alpha   90.00
_cell.angle_beta   90.00
_cell.angle_gamma   90.00
#
_symmetry.space_group_name_H-M   'P 1'
#
loop_
_entity.id
_entity.type
_entity.pdbx_description
1 polymer ?
#
loop_
_entity_poly.entity_id
_entity_poly.type
_entity_poly.pdbx_seq_one_letter_code
_entity_poly.pdbx_strand_id
1 'polypeptide(L)'
;MTKVTKFSSLAVLAVVLCGIYKTASIAMAASADYSRADWLTFYLIAPSEVKHAPLINDSTPIHFRAADGASPQIDEIEYARDTDENILSEYLRALGYRQEKDPVFGTRWSLQGTDKSAYIAATENSIRLTFTD
;
A
#
# COMPACT_ATOMS: atom_id res chain seq x y z
N MET A 1 -2.86 36.93 -31.01
CA MET A 1 -3.29 36.21 -29.77
C MET A 1 -3.76 34.76 -30.01
N THR A 2 -3.71 34.19 -31.22
CA THR A 2 -4.24 32.83 -31.52
C THR A 2 -3.21 31.70 -31.46
N LYS A 3 -1.91 31.98 -31.61
CA LYS A 3 -0.87 30.94 -31.53
C LYS A 3 -0.60 30.52 -30.09
N VAL A 4 -0.45 31.49 -29.17
CA VAL A 4 -0.16 31.23 -27.75
C VAL A 4 -1.30 30.45 -27.06
N THR A 5 -2.56 30.74 -27.39
CA THR A 5 -3.72 29.99 -26.88
C THR A 5 -3.77 28.55 -27.40
N LYS A 6 -3.43 28.32 -28.68
CA LYS A 6 -3.33 26.96 -29.25
C LYS A 6 -2.20 26.13 -28.64
N PHE A 7 -1.05 26.74 -28.36
CA PHE A 7 0.06 26.06 -27.67
C PHE A 7 -0.29 25.76 -26.21
N SER A 8 -0.95 26.69 -25.52
CA SER A 8 -1.40 26.49 -24.14
C SER A 8 -2.46 25.38 -24.05
N SER A 9 -3.43 25.35 -24.96
CA SER A 9 -4.45 24.28 -24.98
C SER A 9 -3.86 22.91 -25.29
N LEU A 10 -2.85 22.83 -26.17
CA LEU A 10 -2.16 21.59 -26.48
C LEU A 10 -1.35 21.08 -25.27
N ALA A 11 -0.68 21.98 -24.54
CA ALA A 11 0.04 21.64 -23.32
C ALA A 11 -0.91 21.11 -22.23
N VAL A 12 -2.06 21.76 -22.01
CA VAL A 12 -3.07 21.26 -21.06
C VAL A 12 -3.58 19.88 -21.46
N LEU A 13 -3.90 19.69 -22.75
CA LEU A 13 -4.36 18.38 -23.25
C LEU A 13 -3.30 17.29 -23.04
N ALA A 14 -2.03 17.59 -23.30
CA ALA A 14 -0.93 16.64 -23.09
C ALA A 14 -0.77 16.25 -21.62
N VAL A 15 -0.89 17.21 -20.69
CA VAL A 15 -0.85 16.93 -19.24
C VAL A 15 -2.02 16.04 -18.82
N VAL A 16 -3.23 16.30 -19.32
CA VAL A 16 -4.42 15.47 -19.05
C VAL A 16 -4.24 14.06 -19.57
N LEU A 17 -3.76 13.89 -20.81
CA LEU A 17 -3.51 12.57 -21.40
C LEU A 17 -2.43 11.80 -20.63
N CYS A 18 -1.35 12.45 -20.22
CA CYS A 18 -0.33 11.84 -19.36
C CYS A 18 -0.90 11.39 -18.02
N GLY A 19 -1.77 12.22 -17.40
CA GLY A 19 -2.47 11.86 -16.16
C GLY A 19 -3.34 10.61 -16.34
N ILE A 20 -4.20 10.60 -17.36
CA ILE A 20 -5.08 9.45 -17.67
C ILE A 20 -4.24 8.19 -17.90
N TYR A 21 -3.19 8.27 -18.73
CA TYR A 21 -2.32 7.14 -19.00
C TYR A 21 -1.67 6.59 -17.73
N LYS A 22 -1.15 7.46 -16.85
CA LYS A 22 -0.56 7.04 -15.58
C LYS A 22 -1.59 6.36 -14.67
N THR A 23 -2.79 6.91 -14.54
CA THR A 23 -3.85 6.28 -13.72
C THR A 23 -4.27 4.91 -14.27
N ALA A 24 -4.43 4.78 -15.58
CA ALA A 24 -4.76 3.50 -16.22
C ALA A 24 -3.63 2.48 -16.05
N SER A 25 -2.36 2.92 -16.18
CA SER A 25 -1.20 2.06 -15.98
C SER A 25 -1.12 1.53 -14.54
N ILE A 26 -1.42 2.35 -13.54
CA ILE A 26 -1.44 1.94 -12.13
C ILE A 26 -2.60 0.97 -11.88
N ALA A 27 -3.79 1.27 -12.40
CA ALA A 27 -4.97 0.41 -12.24
C ALA A 27 -4.80 -0.98 -12.88
N MET A 28 -3.95 -1.10 -13.91
CA MET A 28 -3.64 -2.38 -14.56
C MET A 28 -2.37 -3.05 -14.01
N ALA A 29 -1.70 -2.47 -13.03
CA ALA A 29 -0.49 -3.03 -12.46
C ALA A 29 -0.83 -4.23 -11.56
N ALA A 30 -0.31 -5.41 -11.90
CA ALA A 30 -0.43 -6.60 -11.05
C ALA A 30 0.41 -6.50 -9.77
N SER A 31 1.44 -5.65 -9.77
CA SER A 31 2.22 -5.31 -8.59
C SER A 31 2.83 -3.91 -8.75
N ALA A 32 3.06 -3.24 -7.63
CA ALA A 32 3.67 -1.92 -7.62
C ALA A 32 4.48 -1.72 -6.33
N ASP A 33 5.69 -1.20 -6.49
CA ASP A 33 6.48 -0.67 -5.38
C ASP A 33 6.33 0.85 -5.40
N TYR A 34 5.91 1.42 -4.29
CA TYR A 34 5.67 2.86 -4.17
C TYR A 34 5.93 3.33 -2.75
N SER A 35 5.90 4.64 -2.57
CA SER A 35 6.04 5.30 -1.28
C SER A 35 4.96 6.37 -1.13
N ARG A 36 4.88 7.01 0.04
CA ARG A 36 4.00 8.18 0.21
C ARG A 36 4.41 9.36 -0.68
N ALA A 37 5.69 9.48 -1.05
CA ALA A 37 6.14 10.49 -2.01
C ALA A 37 5.47 10.33 -3.38
N ASP A 38 5.12 9.09 -3.77
CA ASP A 38 4.34 8.78 -4.96
C ASP A 38 2.84 9.02 -4.71
N TRP A 39 2.50 10.27 -4.34
CA TRP A 39 1.19 10.64 -3.80
C TRP A 39 -0.01 10.15 -4.64
N LEU A 40 0.11 10.14 -5.97
CA LEU A 40 -0.97 9.70 -6.87
C LEU A 40 -1.19 8.19 -6.75
N THR A 41 -0.10 7.40 -6.78
CA THR A 41 -0.15 5.95 -6.60
C THR A 41 -0.66 5.63 -5.20
N PHE A 42 -0.07 6.23 -4.17
CA PHE A 42 -0.49 6.04 -2.78
C PHE A 42 -1.97 6.38 -2.57
N TYR A 43 -2.47 7.46 -3.16
CA TYR A 43 -3.87 7.83 -3.03
C TYR A 43 -4.82 6.84 -3.74
N LEU A 44 -4.44 6.37 -4.94
CA LEU A 44 -5.30 5.53 -5.78
C LEU A 44 -5.36 4.07 -5.32
N ILE A 45 -4.22 3.46 -4.98
CA ILE A 45 -4.17 2.00 -4.73
C ILE A 45 -4.00 1.62 -3.27
N ALA A 46 -3.43 2.48 -2.42
CA ALA A 46 -3.19 2.07 -1.03
C ALA A 46 -4.54 1.90 -0.28
N PRO A 47 -4.74 0.76 0.41
CA PRO A 47 -5.94 0.55 1.21
C PRO A 47 -5.95 1.45 2.44
N SER A 48 -7.09 1.53 3.11
CA SER A 48 -7.27 2.42 4.28
C SER A 48 -6.31 2.10 5.43
N GLU A 49 -5.99 0.83 5.58
CA GLU A 49 -5.11 0.25 6.58
C GLU A 49 -3.65 0.68 6.37
N VAL A 50 -3.21 0.80 5.10
CA VAL A 50 -1.89 1.33 4.74
C VAL A 50 -1.87 2.85 4.85
N LYS A 51 -2.97 3.53 4.48
CA LYS A 51 -3.05 5.01 4.54
C LYS A 51 -2.89 5.57 5.96
N HIS A 52 -3.43 4.86 6.96
CA HIS A 52 -3.40 5.29 8.36
C HIS A 52 -2.35 4.58 9.21
N ALA A 53 -1.47 3.78 8.59
CA ALA A 53 -0.46 3.05 9.35
C ALA A 53 0.54 4.00 10.06
N PRO A 54 0.99 3.63 11.26
CA PRO A 54 1.89 4.45 12.05
C PRO A 54 3.30 4.44 11.44
N LEU A 55 4.11 5.46 11.76
CA LEU A 55 5.55 5.51 11.43
C LEU A 55 5.92 5.52 9.92
N ILE A 56 4.94 5.56 9.02
CA ILE A 56 5.20 5.72 7.58
C ILE A 56 5.67 7.15 7.30
N ASN A 57 6.74 7.29 6.52
CA ASN A 57 7.26 8.55 5.99
C ASN A 57 7.31 8.51 4.44
N ASP A 58 7.77 9.60 3.84
CA ASP A 58 7.79 9.75 2.37
C ASP A 58 8.73 8.77 1.65
N SER A 59 9.66 8.15 2.38
CA SER A 59 10.60 7.16 1.86
C SER A 59 10.30 5.71 2.27
N THR A 60 9.25 5.48 3.07
CA THR A 60 8.88 4.13 3.50
C THR A 60 8.44 3.31 2.29
N PRO A 61 9.09 2.16 2.00
CA PRO A 61 8.69 1.28 0.92
C PRO A 61 7.34 0.62 1.22
N ILE A 62 6.46 0.64 0.23
CA ILE A 62 5.17 -0.04 0.24
C ILE A 62 5.11 -0.92 -1.01
N HIS A 63 4.83 -2.20 -0.79
CA HIS A 63 4.73 -3.21 -1.84
C HIS A 63 3.28 -3.63 -1.99
N PHE A 64 2.72 -3.42 -3.16
CA PHE A 64 1.39 -3.90 -3.53
C PHE A 64 1.50 -5.03 -4.53
N ARG A 65 0.66 -6.05 -4.33
CA ARG A 65 0.40 -7.11 -5.31
C ARG A 65 -1.10 -7.34 -5.37
N ALA A 66 -1.66 -7.20 -6.56
CA ALA A 66 -3.07 -7.52 -6.80
C ALA A 66 -3.33 -9.02 -6.63
N ALA A 67 -4.56 -9.39 -6.30
CA ALA A 67 -4.98 -10.78 -6.28
C ALA A 67 -4.78 -11.43 -7.66
N ASP A 68 -4.22 -12.64 -7.68
CA ASP A 68 -3.98 -13.41 -8.90
C ASP A 68 -4.41 -14.87 -8.72
N GLY A 69 -5.55 -15.21 -9.32
CA GLY A 69 -6.17 -16.53 -9.22
C GLY A 69 -6.53 -16.88 -7.78
N ALA A 70 -5.82 -17.84 -7.19
CA ALA A 70 -5.98 -18.26 -5.80
C ALA A 70 -5.09 -17.48 -4.82
N SER A 71 -4.22 -16.59 -5.31
CA SER A 71 -3.36 -15.77 -4.46
C SER A 71 -4.12 -14.52 -4.02
N PRO A 72 -4.21 -14.23 -2.71
CA PRO A 72 -4.87 -13.04 -2.19
C PRO A 72 -4.12 -11.76 -2.63
N GLN A 73 -4.80 -10.62 -2.53
CA GLN A 73 -4.14 -9.33 -2.63
C GLN A 73 -3.17 -9.17 -1.45
N ILE A 74 -2.03 -8.52 -1.67
CA ILE A 74 -1.03 -8.26 -0.64
C ILE A 74 -0.66 -6.78 -0.64
N ASP A 75 -0.70 -6.17 0.52
CA ASP A 75 -0.20 -4.82 0.79
C ASP A 75 0.80 -4.89 1.95
N GLU A 76 2.08 -4.65 1.66
CA GLU A 76 3.17 -4.77 2.63
C GLU A 76 3.89 -3.43 2.85
N ILE A 77 4.10 -3.07 4.11
CA ILE A 77 4.86 -1.89 4.51
C ILE A 77 6.19 -2.36 5.11
N GLU A 78 7.29 -1.85 4.59
CA GLU A 78 8.63 -2.16 5.09
C GLU A 78 9.15 -1.06 6.03
N TYR A 79 9.24 -1.36 7.32
CA TYR A 79 9.78 -0.48 8.34
C TYR A 79 11.26 -0.77 8.65
N ALA A 80 11.93 0.20 9.25
CA ALA A 80 13.28 0.04 9.76
C ALA A 80 13.34 -1.06 10.85
N ARG A 81 14.48 -1.75 10.96
CA ARG A 81 14.64 -2.93 11.83
C ARG A 81 14.43 -2.65 13.33
N ASP A 82 14.66 -1.42 13.75
CA ASP A 82 14.51 -0.92 15.12
C ASP A 82 13.08 -0.51 15.48
N THR A 83 12.13 -0.68 14.55
CA THR A 83 10.71 -0.40 14.80
C THR A 83 10.15 -1.31 15.88
N ASP A 84 9.47 -0.71 16.85
CA ASP A 84 8.79 -1.45 17.92
C ASP A 84 7.54 -2.16 17.38
N GLU A 85 7.59 -3.50 17.34
CA GLU A 85 6.48 -4.36 16.92
C GLU A 85 5.22 -4.17 17.79
N ASN A 86 5.35 -3.64 19.02
CA ASN A 86 4.20 -3.33 19.86
C ASN A 86 3.33 -2.22 19.26
N ILE A 87 3.94 -1.20 18.64
CA ILE A 87 3.21 -0.11 17.97
C ILE A 87 2.35 -0.67 16.83
N LEU A 88 2.92 -1.61 16.07
CA LEU A 88 2.21 -2.27 14.97
C LEU A 88 1.09 -3.18 15.49
N SER A 89 1.35 -3.90 16.58
CA SER A 89 0.35 -4.76 17.24
C SER A 89 -0.81 -3.96 17.82
N GLU A 90 -0.54 -2.81 18.45
CA GLU A 90 -1.56 -1.89 18.95
C GLU A 90 -2.38 -1.27 17.82
N TYR A 91 -1.72 -0.91 16.72
CA TYR A 91 -2.41 -0.43 15.51
C TYR A 91 -3.37 -1.47 14.94
N LEU A 92 -2.94 -2.73 14.79
CA LEU A 92 -3.81 -3.82 14.34
C LEU A 92 -5.02 -4.03 15.28
N ARG A 93 -4.82 -3.93 16.60
CA ARG A 93 -5.93 -3.99 17.57
C ARG A 93 -6.89 -2.82 17.43
N ALA A 94 -6.39 -1.60 17.19
CA ALA A 94 -7.21 -0.42 16.97
C ALA A 94 -8.06 -0.54 15.69
N LEU A 95 -7.55 -1.22 14.66
CA LEU A 95 -8.29 -1.60 13.46
C LEU A 95 -9.30 -2.74 13.68
N GLY A 96 -9.30 -3.38 14.85
CA GLY A 96 -10.21 -4.48 15.21
C GLY A 96 -9.67 -5.88 14.92
N TYR A 97 -8.43 -6.01 14.47
CA TYR A 97 -7.80 -7.31 14.29
C TYR A 97 -7.54 -7.99 15.64
N ARG A 98 -7.65 -9.32 15.63
CA ARG A 98 -7.35 -10.17 16.78
C ARG A 98 -6.21 -11.09 16.45
N GLN A 99 -5.33 -11.27 17.43
CA GLN A 99 -4.20 -12.16 17.31
C GLN A 99 -4.68 -13.61 17.41
N GLU A 100 -4.34 -14.40 16.42
CA GLU A 100 -4.56 -15.84 16.34
C GLU A 100 -3.20 -16.54 16.23
N LYS A 101 -3.09 -17.71 16.86
CA LYS A 101 -1.95 -18.59 16.62
C LYS A 101 -2.16 -19.29 15.29
N ASP A 102 -1.32 -18.95 14.32
CA ASP A 102 -1.27 -19.64 13.05
C ASP A 102 -0.15 -20.69 13.09
N PRO A 103 -0.46 -21.98 12.86
CA PRO A 103 0.53 -23.04 12.97
C PRO A 103 1.62 -22.99 11.88
N VAL A 104 1.43 -22.21 10.80
CA VAL A 104 2.35 -22.11 9.65
C VAL A 104 3.17 -20.83 9.71
N PHE A 105 2.55 -19.69 10.03
CA PHE A 105 3.19 -18.36 10.01
C PHE A 105 3.43 -17.78 11.40
N GLY A 106 3.13 -18.54 12.46
CA GLY A 106 3.35 -18.15 13.85
C GLY A 106 2.22 -17.28 14.39
N THR A 107 2.33 -15.96 14.20
CA THR A 107 1.31 -15.01 14.66
C THR A 107 0.57 -14.42 13.46
N ARG A 108 -0.71 -14.76 13.33
CA ARG A 108 -1.61 -14.15 12.35
C ARG A 108 -2.55 -13.20 13.08
N TRP A 109 -2.87 -12.10 12.44
CA TRP A 109 -3.93 -11.20 12.89
C TRP A 109 -5.11 -11.34 11.95
N SER A 110 -6.29 -11.65 12.47
CA SER A 110 -7.51 -11.81 11.67
C SER A 110 -8.52 -10.72 12.02
N LEU A 111 -9.26 -10.23 11.03
CA LEU A 111 -10.39 -9.33 11.27
C LEU A 111 -11.69 -10.15 11.24
N GLN A 112 -12.39 -10.19 12.37
CA GLN A 112 -13.55 -11.06 12.56
C GLN A 112 -14.67 -10.75 11.54
N GLY A 113 -15.17 -11.78 10.86
CA GLY A 113 -16.26 -11.65 9.89
C GLY A 113 -15.81 -11.20 8.50
N THR A 114 -14.50 -11.20 8.24
CA THR A 114 -13.90 -10.90 6.93
C THR A 114 -12.79 -11.92 6.62
N ASP A 115 -12.39 -12.01 5.36
CA ASP A 115 -11.24 -12.82 4.94
C ASP A 115 -9.90 -12.08 5.12
N LYS A 116 -9.94 -10.85 5.65
CA LYS A 116 -8.76 -10.02 5.89
C LYS A 116 -7.85 -10.65 6.92
N SER A 117 -6.57 -10.71 6.61
CA SER A 117 -5.54 -11.05 7.61
C SER A 117 -4.35 -10.10 7.55
N ALA A 118 -3.59 -10.04 8.63
CA ALA A 118 -2.38 -9.25 8.72
C ALA A 118 -1.27 -10.02 9.45
N TYR A 119 -0.03 -9.72 9.09
CA TYR A 119 1.16 -10.37 9.62
C TYR A 119 2.20 -9.32 9.97
N ILE A 120 2.89 -9.52 11.09
CA ILE A 120 4.08 -8.76 11.46
C ILE A 120 5.24 -9.73 11.38
N ALA A 121 6.21 -9.46 10.51
CA ALA A 121 7.37 -10.31 10.30
C ALA A 121 8.66 -9.50 10.45
N ALA A 122 9.54 -9.94 11.34
CA ALA A 122 10.88 -9.40 11.47
C ALA A 122 11.83 -10.14 10.51
N THR A 123 12.51 -9.38 9.65
CA THR A 123 13.60 -9.89 8.80
C THR A 123 14.96 -9.49 9.38
N GLU A 124 16.06 -9.80 8.69
CA GLU A 124 17.40 -9.35 9.09
C GLU A 124 17.52 -7.82 9.12
N ASN A 125 16.88 -7.13 8.17
CA ASN A 125 17.08 -5.69 7.93
C ASN A 125 15.83 -4.83 8.11
N SER A 126 14.65 -5.42 8.30
CA SER A 126 13.39 -4.69 8.36
C SER A 126 12.33 -5.38 9.22
N ILE A 127 11.32 -4.62 9.61
CA ILE A 127 10.05 -5.16 10.11
C ILE A 127 9.00 -4.96 9.02
N ARG A 128 8.26 -6.00 8.68
CA ARG A 128 7.23 -5.98 7.63
C ARG A 128 5.86 -6.10 8.24
N LEU A 129 4.97 -5.20 7.86
CA LEU A 129 3.54 -5.29 8.15
C LEU A 129 2.81 -5.60 6.86
N THR A 130 2.27 -6.81 6.76
CA THR A 130 1.65 -7.33 5.54
C THR A 130 0.15 -7.49 5.79
N PHE A 131 -0.68 -6.89 4.95
CA PHE A 131 -2.13 -7.10 4.89
C PHE A 131 -2.46 -8.01 3.71
N THR A 132 -3.42 -8.91 3.90
CA THR A 132 -3.92 -9.80 2.86
C THR A 132 -5.44 -9.77 2.80
N ASP A 133 -5.98 -9.75 1.59
CA ASP A 133 -7.42 -9.79 1.27
C ASP A 133 -7.74 -10.89 0.25
#